data_AF-A0A2S5LJW8-F1
#
_entry.id   AF-A0A2S5LJW8-F1
#
_cell.length_a   1.000
_cell.length_b   1.000
_cell.length_c   1.000
_cell.angle_alpha   90.00
_cell.angle_beta   90.00
_cell.angle_gamma   90.00
#
_symmetry.space_group_name_H-M   'P 1'
#
loop_
_entity.id
_entity.type
_entity.pdbx_description
1 polymer ?
#
loop_
_entity_poly.entity_id
_entity_poly.type
_entity_poly.pdbx_seq_one_letter_code
_entity_poly.pdbx_strand_id
1 'polypeptide(L)' 'MDLNEALKMLANPTRRAILAWLANPDEAFKGYSQLYPYEMYGVCASLIQDKVGLSQPATSLC' A
#
# COMPACT_ATOMS: atom_id res chain seq x y z
N MET A 1 -2.41 -14.82 13.04
CA MET A 1 -1.06 -14.24 12.85
C MET A 1 -0.51 -13.94 14.22
N ASP A 2 0.68 -14.45 14.53
CA ASP A 2 1.36 -14.19 15.80
C ASP A 2 1.83 -12.72 15.86
N LEU A 3 1.87 -12.13 17.06
CA LEU A 3 2.35 -10.75 17.26
C LEU A 3 3.79 -10.56 16.74
N ASN A 4 4.67 -11.53 16.95
CA ASN A 4 6.05 -11.48 16.46
C ASN A 4 6.09 -11.47 14.94
N GLU A 5 5.20 -12.24 14.28
CA GLU A 5 5.10 -12.24 12.83
C GLU A 5 4.54 -10.90 12.31
N ALA A 6 3.60 -10.28 13.04
CA ALA A 6 3.15 -8.92 12.73
C ALA A 6 4.25 -7.87 12.84
N LEU A 7 5.03 -7.91 13.91
CA LEU A 7 6.14 -6.98 14.09
C LEU A 7 7.24 -7.18 13.04
N LYS A 8 7.55 -8.44 12.67
CA LYS A 8 8.47 -8.74 11.55
C LYS A 8 7.96 -8.19 10.23
N MET A 9 6.67 -8.35 9.93
CA MET A 9 6.08 -7.79 8.73
C MET A 9 6.19 -6.26 8.74
N LEU A 10 5.87 -5.60 9.85
CA LEU A 10 5.94 -4.15 9.99
C LEU A 10 7.38 -3.60 10.07
N ALA A 11 8.41 -4.44 10.20
CA ALA A 11 9.80 -4.00 10.27
C ALA A 11 10.30 -3.39 8.93
N ASN A 12 9.65 -3.72 7.80
CA ASN A 12 9.98 -3.13 6.51
C ASN A 12 9.41 -1.68 6.40
N PRO A 13 10.26 -0.67 6.11
CA PRO A 13 9.81 0.72 5.99
C PRO A 13 8.80 0.95 4.86
N THR A 14 8.93 0.24 3.74
CA THR A 14 7.99 0.27 2.62
C THR A 14 6.62 -0.25 3.04
N ARG A 15 6.56 -1.36 3.80
CA ARG A 15 5.29 -1.87 4.36
C ARG A 15 4.59 -0.84 5.22
N ARG A 16 5.34 -0.15 6.09
CA ARG A 16 4.79 0.90 6.95
C ARG A 16 4.29 2.09 6.14
N ALA A 17 5.01 2.50 5.09
CA ALA A 17 4.56 3.56 4.20
C ALA A 17 3.26 3.18 3.48
N ILE A 18 3.17 1.96 2.95
CA ILE A 18 1.95 1.45 2.31
C ILE A 18 0.78 1.47 3.29
N LEU A 19 0.96 0.96 4.51
CA LEU A 19 -0.10 0.97 5.53
C LEU A 19 -0.54 2.39 5.91
N ALA A 20 0.40 3.33 6.01
CA ALA A 20 0.07 4.73 6.27
C ALA A 20 -0.79 5.34 5.14
N TRP A 21 -0.53 4.98 3.88
CA TRP A 21 -1.35 5.42 2.76
C TRP A 21 -2.72 4.77 2.74
N LEU A 22 -2.80 3.47 3.04
CA LEU A 22 -4.06 2.74 3.10
C LEU A 22 -4.96 3.19 4.26
N ALA A 23 -4.40 3.85 5.27
CA ALA A 23 -5.19 4.47 6.35
C ALA A 23 -6.01 5.68 5.87
N ASN A 24 -5.50 6.46 4.90
CA ASN A 24 -6.19 7.61 4.31
C ASN A 24 -5.94 7.65 2.78
N PRO A 25 -6.54 6.73 2.01
CA PRO A 25 -6.21 6.54 0.60
C PRO A 25 -6.60 7.73 -0.28
N ASP A 26 -7.69 8.45 0.02
CA ASP A 26 -8.11 9.64 -0.73
C ASP A 26 -7.08 10.77 -0.67
N GLU A 27 -6.40 10.92 0.47
CA GLU A 27 -5.31 11.89 0.61
C GLU A 27 -4.02 11.36 -0.02
N ALA A 28 -3.66 10.11 0.28
CA ALA A 28 -2.40 9.52 -0.16
C ALA A 28 -2.34 9.34 -1.68
N PHE A 29 -3.44 9.02 -2.34
CA PHE A 29 -3.52 8.82 -3.79
C PHE A 29 -4.22 10.00 -4.48
N LYS A 30 -4.23 11.18 -3.86
CA LYS A 30 -4.74 12.40 -4.49
C LYS A 30 -4.03 12.66 -5.83
N GLY A 31 -4.81 12.77 -6.90
CA GLY A 31 -4.30 12.94 -8.27
C GLY A 31 -4.06 11.65 -9.05
N TYR A 32 -4.18 10.48 -8.41
CA TYR A 32 -4.26 9.20 -9.11
C TYR A 32 -5.70 8.97 -9.57
N SER A 33 -5.86 8.30 -10.72
CA SER A 33 -7.18 7.91 -11.22
C SER A 33 -7.38 6.41 -11.02
N GLN A 34 -8.51 6.04 -10.42
CA GLN A 34 -9.03 4.66 -10.48
C GLN A 34 -10.53 4.66 -10.73
N LEU A 35 -11.03 3.54 -11.25
CA LEU A 35 -12.42 3.39 -11.71
C LEU A 35 -13.45 3.41 -10.58
N TYR A 36 -13.05 3.06 -9.36
CA TYR A 36 -13.95 2.86 -8.24
C TYR A 36 -13.49 3.60 -6.97
N PRO A 37 -14.37 3.92 -6.00
CA PRO A 37 -13.97 4.57 -4.76
C PRO A 37 -13.00 3.72 -3.92
N TYR A 38 -12.01 4.37 -3.28
CA TYR A 38 -11.03 3.69 -2.44
C TYR A 38 -11.65 3.00 -1.21
N GLU A 39 -12.66 3.61 -0.60
CA GLU A 39 -13.30 3.05 0.60
C GLU A 39 -14.01 1.71 0.33
N MET A 40 -14.57 1.53 -0.87
CA MET A 40 -15.33 0.33 -1.22
C MET A 40 -14.46 -0.77 -1.84
N TYR A 41 -13.46 -0.39 -2.64
CA TYR A 41 -12.68 -1.35 -3.45
C TYR A 41 -11.20 -1.39 -3.10
N GLY A 42 -10.75 -0.56 -2.16
CA GLY A 42 -9.35 -0.39 -1.85
C GLY A 42 -8.58 0.36 -2.94
N VAL A 43 -7.25 0.26 -2.84
CA VAL A 43 -6.31 0.86 -3.78
C VAL A 43 -5.76 -0.23 -4.71
N CYS A 44 -5.78 0.03 -6.02
CA CYS A 44 -5.18 -0.90 -6.97
C CYS A 44 -3.67 -1.06 -6.73
N ALA A 45 -3.16 -2.29 -6.80
CA ALA A 45 -1.75 -2.59 -6.57
C ALA A 45 -0.80 -1.85 -7.53
N SER A 46 -1.25 -1.51 -8.75
CA SER A 46 -0.48 -0.69 -9.69
C SER A 46 -0.27 0.73 -9.19
N LEU A 47 -1.25 1.34 -8.51
CA LEU A 47 -1.08 2.69 -7.95
C LEU A 47 -0.09 2.68 -6.79
N ILE A 48 -0.12 1.62 -5.97
CA ILE A 48 0.86 1.41 -4.90
C ILE A 48 2.25 1.25 -5.52
N GLN A 49 2.38 0.40 -6.54
CA GLN A 49 3.62 0.17 -7.26
C GLN A 49 4.20 1.47 -7.82
N ASP A 50 3.39 2.25 -8.54
CA ASP A 50 3.79 3.53 -9.12
C ASP A 50 4.25 4.52 -8.05
N LYS A 51 3.56 4.56 -6.90
CA LYS A 51 3.88 5.47 -5.79
C LYS A 51 5.14 5.06 -5.02
N VAL A 52 5.41 3.76 -4.85
CA VAL A 52 6.64 3.26 -4.21
C VAL A 52 7.83 3.33 -5.17
N GLY A 53 7.59 3.34 -6.49
CA GLY A 53 8.65 3.34 -7.50
C GLY A 53 9.38 2.00 -7.63
N LEU A 54 8.74 0.90 -7.19
CA LEU A 54 9.27 -0.46 -7.30
C LEU A 54 8.59 -1.22 -8.44
N SER A 55 9.18 -2.35 -8.84
CA SER A 55 8.49 -3.27 -9.75
C SER A 55 7.31 -3.96 -9.05
N GLN A 56 6.34 -4.43 -9.83
CA GLN A 56 5.15 -5.11 -9.30
C GLN A 56 5.52 -6.33 -8.43
N PRO A 57 6.46 -7.21 -8.85
CA PRO A 57 6.93 -8.30 -8.00
C PRO A 57 7.60 -7.79 -6.72
N ALA A 58 8.43 -6.74 -6.81
CA ALA A 58 9.07 -6.17 -5.64
C ALA A 58 8.06 -5.53 -4.67
N THR A 59 6.97 -4.96 -5.18
CA THR A 59 5.89 -4.37 -4.38
C THR A 59 5.05 -5.44 -3.68
N SER A 60 4.77 -6.56 -4.35
CA SER A 60 4.06 -7.70 -3.76
C SER A 60 4.90 -8.53 -2.78
N LEU A 61 6.23 -8.48 -2.90
CA LEU A 61 7.17 -9.17 -2.01
C LEU A 61 7.61 -8.29 -0.82
N CYS A 62 7.50 -6.97 -0.97
CA CYS A 62 7.50 -6.05 0.15
C CYS A 62 6.23 -6.23 0.98
#